data_AF-A0A948RE04-F1
#
_entry.id   AF-A0A948RE04-F1
#
_cell.length_a   1.000
_cell.length_b   1.000
_cell.length_c   1.000
_cell.angle_alpha   90.00
_cell.angle_beta   90.00
_cell.angle_gamma   90.00
#
_symmetry.space_group_name_H-M   'P 1'
#
loop_
_entity.id
_entity.type
_entity.pdbx_description
1 polymer ?
#
loop_
_entity_poly.entity_id
_entity_poly.type
_entity_poly.pdbx_seq_one_letter_code
_entity_poly.pdbx_strand_id
1 'polypeptide(L)' 'IKCGHEFCDARENYKEHALLWERSLDDVPLRTPISGEPMFTRYHEFICPGCGTLLEVDLFCPQLDSDEPIVWDIQIKS' A
#
# COMPACT_ATOMS: atom_id res chain seq x y z
N ILE A 1 1.75 10.89 -14.40
CA ILE A 1 2.59 12.09 -14.16
C ILE A 1 3.92 11.59 -13.60
N LYS A 2 5.07 12.15 -14.01
CA LYS A 2 6.37 11.86 -13.36
C LYS A 2 6.89 13.17 -12.77
N CYS A 3 6.76 13.35 -11.46
CA CYS A 3 6.99 14.65 -10.79
C CYS A 3 8.45 14.92 -10.41
N GLY A 4 9.33 13.93 -10.49
CA GLY A 4 10.74 14.07 -10.12
C GLY A 4 11.02 14.00 -8.61
N HIS A 5 10.04 13.62 -7.79
CA HIS A 5 10.29 13.34 -6.38
C HIS A 5 11.20 12.11 -6.21
N GLU A 6 12.27 12.27 -5.44
CA GLU A 6 13.20 11.20 -5.05
C GLU A 6 12.79 10.64 -3.69
N PHE A 7 12.67 9.32 -3.57
CA PHE A 7 12.18 8.65 -2.36
C PHE A 7 13.33 8.18 -1.46
N CYS A 8 14.22 7.34 -2.00
CA CYS A 8 15.30 6.66 -1.28
C CYS A 8 16.34 6.09 -2.27
N ASP A 9 17.39 5.42 -1.76
CA ASP A 9 18.30 4.63 -2.60
C ASP A 9 17.54 3.47 -3.27
N ALA A 10 18.03 3.02 -4.43
CA ALA A 10 17.41 1.92 -5.19
C ALA A 10 17.45 0.56 -4.45
N ARG A 11 18.23 0.46 -3.37
CA ARG A 11 18.34 -0.71 -2.48
C ARG A 11 17.49 -0.58 -1.21
N GLU A 12 16.67 0.45 -1.10
CA GLU A 12 15.73 0.65 0.00
C GLU A 12 14.30 0.41 -0.46
N ASN A 13 13.39 0.16 0.48
CA ASN A 13 11.98 -0.01 0.16
C ASN A 13 11.30 1.35 -0.03
N TYR A 14 11.04 1.73 -1.28
CA TYR A 14 10.41 3.02 -1.61
C TYR A 14 9.06 3.26 -0.89
N LYS A 15 8.33 2.18 -0.53
CA LYS A 15 7.05 2.27 0.17
C LYS A 15 7.17 2.88 1.56
N GLU A 16 8.31 2.69 2.24
CA GLU A 16 8.58 3.29 3.56
C GLU A 16 8.74 4.82 3.50
N HIS A 17 8.95 5.36 2.30
CA HIS A 17 9.12 6.79 2.03
C HIS A 17 7.94 7.41 1.29
N ALA A 18 6.92 6.62 0.95
CA ALA A 18 5.67 7.11 0.39
C ALA A 18 4.67 7.53 1.48
N LEU A 19 3.64 8.29 1.12
CA LEU A 19 2.50 8.49 2.00
C LEU A 19 1.67 7.20 2.00
N LEU A 20 1.39 6.67 3.19
CA LEU A 20 0.48 5.54 3.35
C LEU A 20 -0.92 6.04 3.69
N TRP A 21 -1.90 5.63 2.89
CA TRP A 21 -3.31 5.79 3.20
C TRP A 21 -3.94 4.42 3.44
N GLU A 22 -4.49 4.21 4.64
CA GLU A 22 -5.26 3.01 4.95
C GLU A 22 -6.74 3.22 4.61
N ARG A 23 -7.26 2.43 3.68
CA ARG A 23 -8.68 2.47 3.29
C ARG A 23 -9.38 1.16 3.64
N SER A 24 -10.57 1.24 4.25
CA SER A 24 -11.37 0.04 4.48
C SER A 24 -11.85 -0.52 3.15
N LEU A 25 -11.88 -1.85 3.01
CA LEU A 25 -12.47 -2.47 1.82
C LEU A 25 -13.99 -2.22 1.73
N ASP A 26 -14.64 -1.98 2.87
CA ASP A 26 -16.04 -1.60 2.94
C ASP A 26 -16.32 -0.22 2.31
N ASP A 27 -15.31 0.66 2.24
CA ASP A 27 -15.42 1.99 1.61
C ASP A 27 -15.35 1.91 0.07
N VAL A 28 -15.15 0.72 -0.50
CA VAL A 28 -15.11 0.49 -1.94
C VAL A 28 -16.42 -0.16 -2.40
N PRO A 29 -17.27 0.56 -3.15
CA PRO A 29 -18.52 0.01 -3.65
C PRO A 29 -18.31 -1.30 -4.42
N LEU A 30 -19.23 -2.25 -4.26
CA LEU A 30 -19.25 -3.56 -4.94
C LEU A 30 -18.17 -4.56 -4.48
N ARG A 31 -17.44 -4.30 -3.39
CA ARG A 31 -16.47 -5.26 -2.83
C ARG A 31 -16.92 -6.00 -1.58
N THR A 32 -18.17 -5.83 -1.16
CA THR A 32 -18.75 -6.63 -0.08
C THR A 32 -18.80 -8.11 -0.48
N PRO A 33 -18.28 -9.04 0.33
CA PRO A 33 -18.39 -10.46 0.07
C PRO A 33 -19.86 -10.87 -0.12
N ILE A 34 -20.12 -11.76 -1.07
CA ILE A 34 -21.46 -12.35 -1.27
C ILE A 34 -21.92 -13.08 0.00
N SER A 35 -20.99 -13.59 0.80
CA SER A 35 -21.27 -14.23 2.09
C SER A 35 -21.79 -13.28 3.16
N GLY A 36 -21.61 -11.95 3.01
CA GLY A 36 -21.98 -10.95 4.04
C GLY A 36 -21.02 -10.89 5.22
N GLU A 37 -19.92 -11.63 5.19
CA GLU A 37 -18.88 -11.58 6.23
C GLU A 37 -18.14 -10.23 6.18
N PRO A 38 -17.78 -9.65 7.34
CA PRO A 38 -17.02 -8.40 7.38
C PRO A 38 -15.63 -8.59 6.79
N MET A 39 -15.19 -7.58 6.03
CA MET A 39 -13.83 -7.56 5.50
C MET A 39 -12.86 -7.23 6.63
N PHE A 40 -11.92 -8.15 6.91
CA PHE A 40 -10.86 -7.94 7.90
C PHE A 40 -9.59 -7.35 7.31
N THR A 41 -9.55 -7.16 5.98
CA THR A 41 -8.42 -6.55 5.27
C THR A 41 -8.65 -5.07 5.01
N ARG A 42 -7.55 -4.35 4.78
CA ARG A 42 -7.48 -2.94 4.42
C ARG A 42 -6.69 -2.80 3.12
N TYR A 43 -6.91 -1.72 2.38
CA TYR A 43 -6.00 -1.28 1.35
C TYR A 43 -4.93 -0.40 1.97
N HIS A 44 -3.66 -0.76 1.73
CA HIS A 44 -2.52 0.11 1.93
C HIS A 44 -2.21 0.80 0.61
N GLU A 45 -2.67 2.04 0.47
CA GLU A 45 -2.47 2.85 -0.73
C GLU A 45 -1.20 3.70 -0.55
N PHE A 46 -0.15 3.41 -1.32
CA PHE A 46 1.12 4.12 -1.29
C PHE A 46 1.13 5.25 -2.30
N ILE A 47 1.27 6.49 -1.84
CA ILE A 47 1.04 7.69 -2.64
C ILE A 47 2.31 8.55 -2.67
N CYS A 48 2.65 9.07 -3.85
CA CYS A 48 3.77 9.99 -4.02
C CYS A 48 3.52 11.31 -3.26
N PRO A 49 4.39 11.71 -2.31
CA PRO A 49 4.20 12.94 -1.54
C PRO A 49 4.33 14.21 -2.40
N GLY A 50 5.06 14.15 -3.52
CA GLY A 50 5.28 15.33 -4.38
C GLY A 50 4.10 15.68 -5.29
N CYS A 51 3.30 14.69 -5.72
CA CYS A 51 2.25 14.92 -6.72
C CYS A 51 0.94 14.17 -6.48
N GLY A 52 0.83 13.40 -5.39
CA GLY A 52 -0.38 12.65 -5.07
C GLY A 52 -0.68 11.48 -6.01
N THR A 53 0.28 11.07 -6.86
CA THR A 53 0.10 9.88 -7.70
C THR A 53 0.06 8.64 -6.82
N LEU A 54 -0.99 7.83 -6.96
CA LEU A 54 -1.06 6.49 -6.37
C LEU A 54 -0.03 5.58 -7.05
N LEU A 55 0.96 5.12 -6.28
CA LEU A 55 2.09 4.32 -6.75
C LEU A 55 1.76 2.83 -6.73
N GLU A 56 1.20 2.35 -5.63
CA GLU A 56 0.91 0.93 -5.38
C GLU A 56 -0.26 0.78 -4.41
N VAL A 57 -0.93 -0.37 -4.46
CA VAL A 57 -1.98 -0.75 -3.51
C VAL A 57 -1.76 -2.19 -3.03
N ASP A 58 -1.44 -2.35 -1.76
CA ASP A 58 -1.34 -3.66 -1.12
C ASP A 58 -2.64 -4.00 -0.36
N LEU A 59 -2.94 -5.29 -0.24
CA LEU A 59 -3.93 -5.79 0.71
C LEU A 59 -3.23 -6.10 2.02
N PHE A 60 -3.62 -5.39 3.08
CA PHE A 60 -3.10 -5.59 4.43
C PHE A 60 -4.15 -6.26 5.31
N CYS A 61 -3.74 -7.31 6.01
CA CYS A 61 -4.53 -8.03 6.99
C CYS A 61 -3.87 -7.85 8.36
N PRO A 62 -4.40 -7.00 9.26
CA PRO A 62 -3.81 -6.77 10.58
C PRO A 62 -3.56 -8.05 11.40
N GLN A 63 -4.32 -9.12 11.14
CA GLN A 63 -4.20 -10.41 11.82
C GLN A 63 -3.11 -11.32 11.25
N LEU A 64 -2.71 -11.12 9.99
CA LEU A 64 -1.70 -11.96 9.31
C LEU A 64 -0.38 -11.23 9.09
N ASP A 65 -0.42 -9.91 8.94
CA ASP A 65 0.70 -9.10 8.47
C ASP A 65 1.28 -8.22 9.61
N SER A 66 1.10 -8.62 10.88
CA SER A 66 1.46 -7.79 12.03
C SER A 66 2.95 -7.51 12.18
N ASP A 67 3.80 -8.42 11.70
CA ASP A 67 5.25 -8.34 11.89
C ASP A 67 5.94 -7.57 10.74
N GLU A 68 5.36 -7.59 9.54
CA GLU A 68 5.88 -6.92 8.35
C GLU A 68 4.73 -6.21 7.60
N PRO A 69 4.29 -5.04 8.10
CA PRO A 69 3.07 -4.39 7.59
C PRO A 69 3.26 -3.72 6.21
N ILE A 70 4.51 -3.56 5.75
CA ILE A 70 4.86 -2.98 4.45
C ILE A 70 5.73 -3.99 3.70
N VAL A 71 5.18 -4.54 2.61
CA VAL A 71 5.86 -5.54 1.78
C VAL A 71 6.96 -4.89 0.95
N TRP A 72 8.18 -5.42 1.00
CA TRP A 72 9.26 -5.01 0.10
C TRP A 72 9.27 -5.85 -1.18
N ASP A 73 8.48 -5.41 -2.16
CA ASP A 73 8.20 -6.08 -3.43
C ASP A 73 9.37 -6.06 -4.42
N ILE A 74 10.16 -4.98 -4.47
CA ILE A 74 11.26 -4.78 -5.42
C ILE A 74 12.59 -4.63 -4.68
N GLN A 75 13.39 -5.70 -4.69
CA GLN A 75 14.74 -5.73 -4.11
C GLN A 75 15.81 -5.81 -5.19
N ILE A 76 16.59 -4.74 -5.34
CA ILE A 76 17.73 -4.72 -6.26
C ILE A 76 18.97 -5.22 -5.52
N LYS A 77 19.46 -6.39 -5.94
CA LYS A 77 20.70 -7.00 -5.43
C LYS A 77 21.85 -6.78 -6.42
N SER A 78 23.04 -6.54 -5.90
CA SER A 78 24.29 -6.42 -6.66
C SER A 78 24.86 -7.78 -7.04
#